data_AF-A0A229FVU3-F1
#
_entry.id   AF-A0A229FVU3-F1
#
_cell.length_a   1.000
_cell.length_b   1.000
_cell.length_c   1.000
_cell.angle_alpha   90.00
_cell.angle_beta   90.00
_cell.angle_gamma   90.00
#
_symmetry.space_group_name_H-M   'P 1'
#
loop_
_entity.id
_entity.type
_entity.pdbx_description
1 polymer ?
#
loop_
_entity_poly.entity_id
_entity_poly.type
_entity_poly.pdbx_seq_one_letter_code
_entity_poly.pdbx_strand_id
1 'polypeptide(L)'
;MSFLAFLIFGGSVGLITAYLYPKNRLKLKDLLLYWLAGVVISFLASFFGQTFGLFSSGQILEWLGAIFVTILLVASLRALANN
;
A
#
# COMPACT_ATOMS: atom_id res chain seq x y z
N MET A 1 12.25 8.95 -11.88
CA MET A 1 12.81 8.45 -10.61
C MET A 1 11.79 8.52 -9.45
N SER A 2 10.52 8.13 -9.68
CA SER A 2 9.48 8.05 -8.62
C SER A 2 9.19 6.61 -8.17
N PHE A 3 9.55 5.62 -9.00
CA PHE A 3 9.16 4.21 -8.82
C PHE A 3 9.68 3.58 -7.52
N LEU A 4 10.97 3.75 -7.22
CA LEU A 4 11.56 3.17 -6.02
C LEU A 4 10.97 3.78 -4.74
N ALA A 5 10.58 5.06 -4.81
CA ALA A 5 9.92 5.72 -3.69
C ALA A 5 8.53 5.14 -3.41
N PHE A 6 7.75 4.79 -4.44
CA PHE A 6 6.48 4.08 -4.27
C PHE A 6 6.66 2.68 -3.68
N LEU A 7 7.77 2.00 -3.99
CA LEU A 7 8.11 0.72 -3.37
C LEU A 7 8.34 0.87 -1.86
N ILE A 8 9.18 1.84 -1.48
CA ILE A 8 9.55 2.07 -0.08
C ILE A 8 8.34 2.61 0.71
N PHE A 9 7.61 3.58 0.15
CA PHE A 9 6.41 4.14 0.78
C PHE A 9 5.28 3.12 0.87
N GLY A 10 4.95 2.45 -0.23
CA GLY A 10 3.86 1.47 -0.25
C GLY A 10 4.09 0.32 0.72
N GLY A 11 5.32 -0.21 0.76
CA GLY A 11 5.68 -1.23 1.74
C GLY A 11 5.63 -0.72 3.18
N SER A 12 6.15 0.49 3.45
CA SER A 12 6.12 1.08 4.80
C SER A 12 4.70 1.36 5.27
N VAL A 13 3.86 1.90 4.40
CA VAL A 13 2.43 2.18 4.68
C VAL A 13 1.65 0.89 4.88
N GLY A 14 1.92 -0.15 4.07
CA GLY A 14 1.33 -1.48 4.26
C GLY A 14 1.72 -2.10 5.60
N LEU A 15 2.98 -1.98 6.01
CA LEU A 15 3.44 -2.42 7.33
C LEU A 15 2.80 -1.64 8.47
N ILE A 16 2.72 -0.31 8.37
CA ILE A 16 2.11 0.54 9.40
C ILE A 16 0.61 0.23 9.52
N THR A 17 -0.08 0.09 8.40
CA THR A 17 -1.51 -0.26 8.36
C THR A 17 -1.76 -1.63 8.97
N ALA A 18 -0.90 -2.60 8.62
CA ALA A 18 -0.91 -3.90 9.26
C ALA A 18 -0.57 -3.75 10.75
N TYR A 19 0.41 -2.98 11.19
CA TYR A 19 0.71 -2.87 12.62
C TYR A 19 -0.41 -2.20 13.44
N LEU A 20 -1.05 -1.17 12.87
CA LEU A 20 -2.07 -0.36 13.55
C LEU A 20 -3.37 -1.12 13.80
N TYR A 21 -3.72 -2.10 12.96
CA TYR A 21 -4.99 -2.80 13.08
C TYR A 21 -4.93 -3.78 14.30
N PRO A 22 -5.72 -3.60 15.37
CA PRO A 22 -5.35 -4.10 16.71
C PRO A 22 -5.77 -5.54 17.01
N LYS A 23 -6.25 -6.30 16.01
CA LYS A 23 -7.05 -7.50 16.29
C LYS A 23 -6.26 -8.81 16.47
N ASN A 24 -5.00 -8.90 16.03
CA ASN A 24 -4.20 -10.12 16.19
C ASN A 24 -2.68 -9.87 16.17
N ARG A 25 -1.93 -10.66 16.96
CA ARG A 25 -0.45 -10.68 16.94
C ARG A 25 0.04 -11.04 15.53
N LEU A 26 0.64 -10.09 14.82
CA LEU A 26 1.27 -10.34 13.53
C LEU A 26 2.48 -11.27 13.72
N LYS A 27 2.51 -12.38 12.97
CA LYS A 27 3.73 -13.17 12.85
C LYS A 27 4.70 -12.45 11.93
N LEU A 28 6.01 -12.65 12.14
CA LEU A 28 7.06 -12.09 11.26
C LEU A 28 6.85 -12.44 9.78
N LYS A 29 6.30 -13.62 9.49
CA LYS A 29 5.96 -14.06 8.13
C LYS A 29 4.83 -13.24 7.50
N ASP A 30 3.86 -12.81 8.31
CA ASP A 30 2.72 -12.03 7.84
C ASP A 30 3.13 -10.58 7.57
N LEU A 31 4.09 -10.04 8.34
CA LEU A 31 4.65 -8.70 8.10
C LEU A 31 5.26 -8.59 6.70
N LEU A 32 6.02 -9.60 6.26
CA LEU A 32 6.59 -9.64 4.91
C LEU A 32 5.50 -9.67 3.83
N LEU A 33 4.40 -10.40 4.09
CA LEU A 33 3.26 -10.49 3.18
C LEU A 33 2.52 -9.14 3.08
N TYR A 34 2.29 -8.45 4.19
CA TYR A 34 1.66 -7.12 4.20
C TYR A 34 2.57 -6.04 3.61
N TRP A 35 3.89 -6.15 3.77
CA TRP A 35 4.85 -5.28 3.09
C TRP A 35 4.79 -5.47 1.58
N LEU A 36 4.84 -6.72 1.10
CA LEU A 36 4.70 -7.04 -0.32
C LEU A 36 3.34 -6.61 -0.88
N ALA A 37 2.26 -6.81 -0.13
CA ALA A 37 0.94 -6.32 -0.51
C ALA A 37 0.93 -4.81 -0.67
N GLY A 38 1.49 -4.07 0.28
CA GLY A 38 1.61 -2.61 0.20
C GLY A 38 2.40 -2.13 -1.01
N VAL A 39 3.50 -2.81 -1.34
CA VAL A 39 4.30 -2.56 -2.55
C VAL A 39 3.47 -2.76 -3.82
N VAL A 40 2.81 -3.91 -3.95
CA VAL A 40 2.02 -4.27 -5.14
C VAL A 40 0.84 -3.32 -5.31
N ILE A 41 0.16 -2.96 -4.21
CA ILE A 41 -0.99 -2.04 -4.23
C ILE A 41 -0.56 -0.63 -4.62
N SER A 42 0.51 -0.09 -4.03
CA SER A 42 1.03 1.23 -4.42
C SER A 42 1.50 1.26 -5.87
N PHE A 43 2.12 0.18 -6.35
CA PHE A 43 2.50 0.05 -7.76
C PHE A 43 1.27 0.07 -8.67
N LEU A 44 0.24 -0.74 -8.37
CA LEU A 44 -1.00 -0.77 -9.15
C LEU A 44 -1.71 0.59 -9.11
N ALA A 45 -1.77 1.25 -7.96
CA ALA A 45 -2.41 2.55 -7.82
C ALA A 45 -1.72 3.63 -8.68
N SER A 46 -0.38 3.68 -8.68
CA SER A 46 0.37 4.56 -9.57
C SER A 46 0.22 4.18 -11.04
N PHE A 47 0.33 2.88 -11.36
CA PHE A 47 0.23 2.39 -12.73
C PHE A 47 -1.14 2.71 -13.35
N PHE A 48 -2.23 2.40 -12.65
CA PHE A 48 -3.58 2.75 -13.09
C PHE A 48 -3.81 4.26 -13.08
N GLY A 49 -3.31 4.97 -12.06
CA GLY A 49 -3.41 6.44 -11.98
C GLY A 49 -2.78 7.15 -13.18
N GLN A 50 -1.63 6.65 -13.67
CA GLN A 50 -0.98 7.16 -14.87
C GLN A 50 -1.68 6.67 -16.15
N THR A 51 -2.14 5.42 -16.19
CA THR A 51 -2.84 4.82 -17.36
C THR A 51 -4.16 5.53 -17.66
N PHE A 52 -4.92 5.89 -16.64
CA PHE A 52 -6.18 6.64 -16.78
C PHE A 52 -5.98 8.15 -16.96
N GLY A 53 -4.73 8.64 -16.98
CA GLY A 53 -4.44 10.06 -17.08
C GLY A 53 -4.89 10.88 -15.86
N LEU A 54 -5.14 10.23 -14.72
CA LEU A 54 -5.58 10.88 -13.48
C LEU A 54 -4.46 11.69 -12.84
N PHE A 55 -3.21 11.24 -12.97
CA PHE A 55 -2.05 11.88 -12.36
C PHE A 55 -0.83 11.91 -13.30
N SER A 56 -0.04 12.99 -13.19
CA SER A 56 1.29 13.05 -13.82
C SER A 56 2.35 12.41 -12.92
N SER A 57 3.33 11.72 -13.52
CA SER A 57 4.42 11.07 -12.80
C SER A 57 5.18 12.05 -11.89
N GLY A 58 5.15 11.81 -10.58
CA GLY A 58 5.87 12.63 -9.58
C GLY A 58 5.03 13.76 -8.98
N GLN A 59 3.74 13.83 -9.32
CA GLN A 59 2.80 14.75 -8.70
C GLN A 59 2.42 14.28 -7.30
N ILE A 60 2.37 15.20 -6.32
CA ILE A 60 1.98 14.89 -4.93
C ILE A 60 0.63 14.16 -4.82
N LEU A 61 -0.27 14.41 -5.77
CA LEU A 61 -1.59 13.79 -5.84
C LEU A 61 -1.52 12.28 -6.15
N GLU A 62 -0.55 11.85 -6.95
CA GLU A 62 -0.25 10.43 -7.20
C GLU A 62 0.17 9.73 -5.90
N TRP A 63 0.99 10.41 -5.10
CA TRP A 63 1.50 9.89 -3.83
C TRP A 63 0.39 9.77 -2.79
N LEU A 64 -0.47 10.80 -2.67
CA LEU A 64 -1.63 10.75 -1.78
C LEU A 64 -2.61 9.65 -2.19
N GLY A 65 -2.88 9.50 -3.50
CA GLY A 65 -3.74 8.45 -4.03
C GLY A 65 -3.19 7.05 -3.74
N ALA A 66 -1.91 6.81 -4.01
CA ALA A 66 -1.26 5.54 -3.74
C ALA A 66 -1.29 5.19 -2.24
N ILE A 67 -1.02 6.14 -1.35
CA ILE A 67 -1.08 5.95 0.09
C ILE A 67 -2.51 5.59 0.53
N PHE A 68 -3.51 6.35 0.07
CA PHE A 68 -4.90 6.15 0.47
C PHE A 68 -5.45 4.78 0.05
N VAL A 69 -5.18 4.37 -1.20
CA VAL A 69 -5.56 3.06 -1.74
C VAL A 69 -4.82 1.93 -1.00
N THR A 70 -3.54 2.14 -0.69
CA THR A 70 -2.74 1.15 0.06
C THR A 70 -3.28 0.91 1.46
N ILE A 71 -3.61 1.99 2.20
CA ILE A 71 -4.20 1.86 3.55
C ILE A 71 -5.53 1.12 3.48
N LEU A 72 -6.43 1.53 2.57
CA LEU A 72 -7.74 0.90 2.42
C LEU A 72 -7.64 -0.59 2.13
N LEU A 73 -6.87 -0.97 1.10
CA LEU A 73 -6.77 -2.37 0.69
C LEU A 73 -6.02 -3.24 1.69
N VAL A 74 -4.94 -2.75 2.32
CA VAL A 74 -4.24 -3.51 3.35
C VAL A 74 -5.11 -3.69 4.60
N ALA A 75 -5.88 -2.66 4.99
CA ALA A 75 -6.83 -2.78 6.08
C ALA A 75 -7.96 -3.77 5.74
N SER A 76 -8.51 -3.73 4.52
CA SER A 76 -9.51 -4.69 4.05
C SER A 76 -8.98 -6.12 3.99
N LEU A 77 -7.75 -6.32 3.49
CA LEU A 77 -7.09 -7.63 3.46
C LEU A 77 -6.91 -8.18 4.87
N ARG A 78 -6.49 -7.34 5.82
CA ARG A 78 -6.33 -7.76 7.22
C ARG A 78 -7.66 -8.03 7.90
N ALA A 79 -8.71 -7.27 7.57
CA ALA A 79 -10.06 -7.53 8.06
C ALA A 79 -10.61 -8.87 7.53
N LEU A 80 -10.39 -9.17 6.25
CA LEU A 80 -10.83 -10.41 5.61
C LEU A 80 -10.05 -11.64 6.09
N ALA A 81 -8.73 -11.53 6.25
CA ALA A 81 -7.89 -12.62 6.76
C ALA A 81 -8.19 -13.00 8.22
N ASN A 82 -9.00 -12.21 8.91
CA ASN A 82 -9.36 -12.37 10.32
C ASN A 82 -10.84 -12.76 10.53
N ASN A 83 -11.53 -13.14 9.46
CA ASN A 83 -12.91 -13.66 9.45
C ASN A 83 -12.88 -15.16 9.17
#